data_AF-A0A5M8ID48-F1
#
_entry.id   AF-A0A5M8ID48-F1
#
_cell.length_a   1.000
_cell.length_b   1.000
_cell.length_c   1.000
_cell.angle_alpha   90.00
_cell.angle_beta   90.00
_cell.angle_gamma   90.00
#
_symmetry.space_group_name_H-M   'P 1'
#
loop_
_entity.id
_entity.type
_entity.pdbx_description
1 polymer ?
#
loop_
_entity_poly.entity_id
_entity_poly.type
_entity_poly.pdbx_seq_one_letter_code
_entity_poly.pdbx_strand_id
1 'polypeptide(L)'
;MSSFSSDFKAKVALEAIHGVKTLNEIGQEFGVHPVQVGKWKKELQEQASRLFEMKRGPKPAEPSADPEKLYTEIGRLKVELDWLKKSPGSDNVNEDDAFF
;
A
#
# COMPACT_ATOMS: atom_id res chain seq x y z
N MET A 1 7.88 -17.96 16.99
CA MET A 1 7.33 -16.71 17.54
C MET A 1 5.81 -16.76 17.47
N SER A 2 5.11 -16.73 18.61
CA SER A 2 3.66 -16.54 18.61
C SER A 2 3.36 -15.11 18.16
N SER A 3 2.89 -14.96 16.92
CA SER A 3 2.58 -13.65 16.34
C SER A 3 1.15 -13.28 16.70
N PHE A 4 0.97 -12.20 17.45
CA PHE A 4 -0.34 -11.60 17.72
C PHE A 4 -0.70 -10.60 16.62
N SER A 5 -1.99 -10.54 16.23
CA SER A 5 -2.47 -9.56 15.26
C SER A 5 -2.30 -8.13 15.77
N SER A 6 -2.20 -7.16 14.85
CA SER A 6 -2.16 -5.72 15.18
C SER A 6 -3.35 -5.32 16.04
N ASP A 7 -4.54 -5.79 15.68
CA ASP A 7 -5.80 -5.43 16.33
C ASP A 7 -5.85 -5.98 17.76
N PHE A 8 -5.35 -7.20 17.96
CA PHE A 8 -5.26 -7.80 19.28
C PHE A 8 -4.30 -7.03 20.19
N LYS A 9 -3.10 -6.70 19.68
CA LYS A 9 -2.11 -5.90 20.43
C LYS A 9 -2.68 -4.53 20.79
N ALA A 10 -3.36 -3.86 19.85
CA ALA A 10 -3.99 -2.57 20.08
C ALA A 10 -5.07 -2.65 21.15
N LYS A 11 -5.94 -3.68 21.10
CA LYS A 11 -6.98 -3.90 22.13
C LYS A 11 -6.40 -4.08 23.53
N VAL A 12 -5.39 -4.95 23.66
CA VAL A 12 -4.73 -5.21 24.95
C VAL A 12 -4.00 -3.97 25.47
N ALA A 13 -3.32 -3.23 24.58
CA ALA A 13 -2.65 -1.99 24.93
C ALA A 13 -3.63 -0.91 25.40
N LEU A 14 -4.80 -0.77 24.76
CA LEU A 14 -5.83 0.19 25.15
C LEU A 14 -6.40 -0.12 26.55
N GLU A 15 -6.68 -1.39 26.85
CA GLU A 15 -7.14 -1.80 28.19
C GLU A 15 -6.10 -1.44 29.27
N ALA A 16 -4.82 -1.64 28.95
CA ALA A 16 -3.71 -1.29 29.83
C ALA A 16 -3.49 0.23 29.99
N ILE A 17 -3.87 1.03 28.98
CA ILE A 17 -3.89 2.50 29.07
C ILE A 17 -5.07 2.97 29.92
N HIS A 18 -6.24 2.36 29.77
CA HIS A 18 -7.44 2.68 30.54
C HIS A 18 -7.19 2.53 32.05
N GLY A 19 -6.40 1.54 32.45
CA GLY A 19 -5.87 1.44 33.81
C GLY A 19 -6.88 0.98 34.87
N VAL A 20 -8.05 0.49 34.44
CA VAL A 20 -9.06 -0.12 35.33
C VAL A 20 -8.55 -1.46 35.90
N LYS A 21 -7.81 -2.21 35.10
CA LYS A 21 -7.19 -3.49 35.46
C LYS A 21 -5.67 -3.35 35.50
N THR A 22 -5.04 -4.13 36.37
CA THR A 22 -3.59 -4.27 36.42
C THR A 22 -3.06 -5.04 35.20
N LEU A 23 -1.76 -4.91 34.90
CA LEU A 23 -1.13 -5.67 33.82
C LEU A 23 -1.23 -7.19 34.03
N ASN A 24 -1.28 -7.63 35.29
CA ASN A 24 -1.43 -9.04 35.64
C ASN A 24 -2.83 -9.55 35.32
N GLU A 25 -3.88 -8.81 35.69
CA GLU A 25 -5.27 -9.18 35.40
C GLU A 25 -5.53 -9.18 33.88
N ILE A 26 -5.06 -8.16 33.17
CA ILE A 26 -5.14 -8.10 31.70
C ILE A 26 -4.39 -9.29 31.08
N GLY A 27 -3.20 -9.60 31.61
CA GLY A 27 -2.44 -10.74 31.14
C GLY A 27 -3.18 -12.06 31.30
N GLN A 28 -3.85 -12.26 32.44
CA GLN A 28 -4.67 -13.46 32.68
C GLN A 28 -5.90 -13.51 31.76
N GLU A 29 -6.62 -12.40 31.61
CA GLU A 29 -7.83 -12.33 30.80
C GLU A 29 -7.58 -12.59 29.31
N PHE A 30 -6.47 -12.06 28.78
CA PHE A 30 -6.14 -12.18 27.36
C PHE A 30 -5.15 -13.32 27.06
N GLY A 31 -4.69 -14.07 28.06
CA GLY A 31 -3.70 -15.13 27.90
C GLY A 31 -2.31 -14.62 27.45
N VAL A 32 -1.95 -13.41 27.88
CA VAL A 32 -0.74 -12.69 27.49
C VAL A 32 0.14 -12.48 28.71
N HIS A 33 1.46 -12.61 28.55
CA HIS A 33 2.36 -12.35 29.68
C HIS A 33 2.30 -10.85 30.10
N PRO A 34 2.25 -10.50 31.39
CA PRO A 34 2.10 -9.10 31.85
C PRO A 34 3.16 -8.13 31.29
N VAL A 35 4.39 -8.64 31.09
CA VAL A 35 5.48 -7.88 30.44
C VAL A 35 5.16 -7.52 28.99
N GLN A 36 4.48 -8.40 28.24
CA GLN A 36 4.05 -8.12 26.87
C GLN A 36 2.92 -7.08 26.85
N VAL A 37 1.99 -7.14 27.80
CA VAL A 37 0.94 -6.11 27.98
C VAL A 37 1.58 -4.73 28.21
N GLY A 38 2.54 -4.65 29.14
CA GLY A 38 3.28 -3.42 29.41
C GLY A 38 4.07 -2.91 28.19
N LYS A 39 4.67 -3.81 27.42
CA LYS A 39 5.35 -3.47 26.16
C LYS A 39 4.40 -2.86 25.14
N TRP A 40 3.24 -3.48 24.88
CA TRP A 40 2.28 -2.97 23.89
C TRP A 40 1.64 -1.65 24.33
N LYS A 41 1.39 -1.48 25.65
CA LYS A 41 0.97 -0.18 26.21
C LYS A 41 1.95 0.93 25.84
N LYS A 42 3.25 0.69 26.07
CA LYS A 42 4.32 1.65 25.77
C LYS A 42 4.43 1.92 24.26
N GLU A 43 4.45 0.86 23.44
CA GLU A 43 4.48 0.98 21.97
C GLU A 43 3.31 1.82 21.44
N LEU A 44 2.10 1.60 21.94
CA LEU A 44 0.92 2.36 21.53
C LEU A 44 1.04 3.84 21.95
N GLN A 45 1.49 4.13 23.17
CA GLN A 45 1.69 5.51 23.63
C GLN A 45 2.73 6.27 22.80
N GLU A 46 3.85 5.62 22.46
CA GLU A 46 4.93 6.23 21.68
C GLU A 46 4.55 6.44 20.21
N GLN A 47 3.72 5.55 19.64
CA GLN A 47 3.34 5.60 18.24
C GLN A 47 2.01 6.35 18.01
N ALA A 48 1.24 6.63 19.05
CA ALA A 48 -0.06 7.30 18.94
C ALA A 48 0.01 8.67 18.25
N SER A 49 1.04 9.47 18.53
CA SER A 49 1.23 10.80 17.90
C SER A 49 1.34 10.72 16.38
N ARG A 50 1.99 9.67 15.86
CA ARG A 50 2.19 9.45 14.41
C ARG A 50 0.87 9.30 13.67
N LEU A 51 -0.17 8.78 14.33
CA LEU A 51 -1.52 8.67 13.73
C LEU A 51 -2.13 10.04 13.43
N PHE A 52 -1.75 11.08 14.19
CA PHE A 52 -2.23 12.45 14.01
C PHE A 52 -1.30 13.29 13.11
N GLU A 53 -0.03 12.89 12.98
CA GLU A 53 0.92 13.47 12.02
C GLU A 53 0.68 13.00 10.58
N MET A 54 0.12 11.80 10.40
CA MET A 54 -0.33 11.35 9.09
C MET A 54 -1.39 12.30 8.54
N LYS A 55 -1.01 13.15 7.58
CA LYS A 55 -1.96 13.89 6.75
C LYS A 55 -2.91 12.86 6.12
N ARG A 56 -4.18 12.89 6.52
CA ARG A 56 -5.28 12.24 5.80
C ARG A 56 -5.41 12.93 4.44
N GLY A 57 -4.60 12.49 3.49
CA GLY A 57 -4.68 12.83 2.09
C GLY A 57 -4.62 11.54 1.28
N PRO A 58 -4.87 11.61 -0.04
CA PRO A 58 -4.68 10.46 -0.92
C PRO A 58 -3.33 9.84 -0.64
N LYS A 59 -3.31 8.50 -0.44
CA LYS A 59 -2.10 7.73 -0.26
C LYS A 59 -1.08 8.26 -1.28
N PRO A 60 0.14 8.69 -0.89
CA PRO A 60 1.17 9.00 -1.87
C PRO A 60 1.19 7.80 -2.80
N ALA A 61 0.97 8.05 -4.10
CA ALA A 61 1.05 6.99 -5.09
C ALA A 61 2.34 6.23 -4.79
N GLU A 62 2.23 4.91 -4.61
CA GLU A 62 3.38 4.04 -4.39
C GLU A 62 4.48 4.49 -5.36
N PRO A 63 5.75 4.64 -4.95
CA PRO A 63 6.85 4.87 -5.88
C PRO A 63 7.10 3.64 -6.78
N SER A 64 6.11 2.74 -6.93
CA SER A 64 6.14 1.53 -7.73
C SER A 64 6.14 1.79 -9.23
N ALA A 65 5.84 3.02 -9.66
CA ALA A 65 6.13 3.46 -11.00
C ALA A 65 7.48 4.20 -11.00
N ASP A 66 8.56 3.42 -11.07
CA ASP A 66 9.88 3.92 -11.42
C ASP A 66 9.75 4.75 -12.71
N PRO A 67 9.89 6.08 -12.66
CA PRO A 67 9.57 6.95 -13.78
C PRO A 67 10.39 6.58 -15.02
N GLU A 68 11.60 6.05 -14.84
CA GLU A 68 12.43 5.55 -15.93
C GLU A 68 11.79 4.38 -16.69
N LYS A 69 11.12 3.46 -15.99
CA LYS A 69 10.40 2.35 -16.63
C LYS A 69 9.20 2.83 -17.41
N LEU A 70 8.46 3.81 -16.89
CA LEU A 70 7.35 4.43 -17.61
C LEU A 70 7.83 5.14 -18.88
N TYR A 71 8.90 5.94 -18.80
CA TYR A 71 9.45 6.63 -19.98
C TYR A 71 10.00 5.65 -21.02
N THR A 72 10.63 4.56 -20.59
CA THR A 72 11.11 3.50 -21.49
C THR A 72 9.96 2.82 -22.23
N GLU A 73 8.88 2.47 -21.53
CA GLU A 73 7.71 1.84 -22.15
C GLU A 73 7.01 2.79 -23.13
N ILE A 74 6.88 4.08 -22.78
CA ILE A 74 6.35 5.11 -23.70
C ILE A 74 7.20 5.21 -24.97
N GLY A 75 8.53 5.20 -24.84
CA GLY A 75 9.45 5.24 -25.98
C GLY A 75 9.30 4.05 -26.91
N ARG A 76 9.24 2.84 -26.33
CA ARG A 76 9.03 1.59 -27.08
C ARG A 76 7.69 1.60 -27.83
N LEU A 77 6.60 1.96 -27.16
CA LEU A 77 5.26 2.03 -27.77
C LEU A 77 5.22 3.02 -28.93
N LYS A 78 5.95 4.14 -28.84
CA LYS A 78 6.06 5.12 -29.93
C LYS A 78 6.73 4.52 -31.18
N VAL A 79 7.83 3.81 -31.00
CA VAL A 79 8.54 3.15 -32.10
C VAL A 79 7.67 2.08 -32.76
N GLU A 80 6.95 1.31 -31.95
CA GLU A 80 6.02 0.27 -32.45
C GLU A 80 4.88 0.88 -33.27
N LEU A 81 4.29 2.00 -32.79
CA LEU A 81 3.29 2.75 -33.55
C LEU A 81 3.84 3.33 -34.87
N ASP A 82 5.05 3.89 -34.86
CA ASP A 82 5.66 4.45 -36.07
C ASP A 82 6.01 3.34 -37.07
N TRP A 83 6.43 2.17 -36.60
CA TRP A 83 6.67 1.01 -37.45
C TRP A 83 5.37 0.45 -38.07
N LEU A 84 4.29 0.40 -37.29
CA LEU A 84 2.96 0.00 -37.78
C LEU A 84 2.43 0.97 -38.83
N LYS A 85 2.63 2.28 -38.63
CA LYS A 85 2.28 3.31 -39.64
C LYS A 85 3.15 3.26 -40.89
N LYS A 86 4.41 2.81 -40.77
CA LYS A 86 5.38 2.72 -41.87
C LYS A 86 5.25 1.41 -42.66
N SER A 87 4.57 0.40 -42.11
CA SER A 87 4.41 -0.88 -42.78
C SER A 87 3.61 -0.73 -44.09
N PRO A 88 4.12 -1.23 -45.23
CA PRO A 88 3.60 -0.98 -46.59
C PRO A 88 2.28 -1.72 -46.91
N GLY A 89 1.51 -2.08 -45.89
CA GLY A 89 0.24 -2.81 -46.01
C GLY A 89 -0.99 -1.99 -45.63
N SER A 90 -0.83 -0.67 -45.44
CA SER A 90 -1.94 0.26 -45.15
C SER A 90 -2.10 1.30 -46.25
N ASP A 91 -1.86 0.91 -47.51
CA ASP A 91 -2.37 1.65 -48.64
C ASP A 91 -3.88 1.41 -48.71
N ASN A 92 -4.60 2.45 -48.31
CA ASN A 92 -6.04 2.60 -48.43
C ASN A 92 -6.41 2.32 -49.89
N VAL A 93 -7.06 1.18 -50.16
CA VAL A 93 -7.57 0.88 -51.49
C VAL A 93 -8.70 1.87 -51.74
N ASN A 94 -8.42 2.94 -52.48
CA ASN A 94 -9.44 3.88 -52.93
C ASN A 94 -10.39 3.10 -53.84
N GLU A 95 -11.69 3.13 -53.54
CA GLU A 95 -12.76 2.50 -54.34
C GLU A 95 -12.95 3.17 -55.72
N ASP A 96 -12.05 4.05 -56.14
CA ASP A 96 -12.17 4.84 -57.38
C ASP A 96 -11.44 4.22 -58.59
N ASP A 97 -10.65 3.15 -58.44
CA ASP A 97 -9.90 2.52 -59.55
C ASP A 97 -10.66 1.38 -60.26
N ALA A 98 -11.96 1.26 -60.03
CA ALA A 98 -12.78 0.19 -60.60
C ALA A 98 -13.64 0.60 -61.81
N PHE A 99 -13.24 1.56 -62.66
CA PHE A 99 -13.81 1.71 -64.01
C PHE A 99 -12.86 2.47 -64.95
N PHE A 100 -12.02 1.73 -65.68
CA PHE A 100 -11.91 1.73 -67.16
C PHE A 100 -10.96 0.63 -67.63
#